data_AF-A0A928GNI4-F1
#
_entry.id   AF-A0A928GNI4-F1
#
_cell.length_a   1.000
_cell.length_b   1.000
_cell.length_c   1.000
_cell.angle_alpha   90.00
_cell.angle_beta   90.00
_cell.angle_gamma   90.00
#
_symmetry.space_group_name_H-M   'P 1'
#
loop_
_entity.id
_entity.type
_entity.pdbx_description
1 polymer ?
#
loop_
_entity_poly.entity_id
_entity_poly.type
_entity_poly.pdbx_seq_one_letter_code
_entity_poly.pdbx_strand_id
1 'polypeptide(L)'
;MIMKKILLFILSTVVFAGVHASQYTYLTFVSGNDTTLMSVSGLEMRIQDDELLIYNDLVDDVRLPITQLSKMYFSDEKGEGGDVDMQTNSTVYITYNEGSAVVSVAENISEYVTVSVSGSKVVVSQSDEVSDETCGEISYFLSGATTDGSFSLFADFRTTIVLDNIDLNNESGPALNFQNEKCTVLSVKSETENYLSDGTDGDWNGCIVSVGSLELKGKGVLNLCGNTAHGILSNESCEQKNCTVNVLSAVQDGINCSQYFLMESGELNIKGFSDDGIQVSVKDGGATDDTGNFIQTGGDITIYMSGATGDGVSLAGVMSRVGGTLTIIEDTRLKPVGVDFEKPLKCYTLLGVLVGEYDSLKEVPSGLLSGVYVVTQGSNAVKIIR
;
A
#
# COMPACT_ATOMS: atom_id res chain seq x y z
N MET A 1 -51.98 -17.28 -13.09
CA MET A 1 -51.08 -18.04 -12.20
C MET A 1 -49.81 -17.20 -12.07
N ILE A 2 -49.63 -16.60 -10.90
CA ILE A 2 -48.73 -15.48 -10.62
C ILE A 2 -47.47 -16.02 -9.92
N MET A 3 -46.34 -15.34 -10.19
CA MET A 3 -44.97 -15.42 -9.61
C MET A 3 -43.98 -16.27 -10.42
N LYS A 4 -43.11 -15.65 -11.24
CA LYS A 4 -41.97 -14.71 -10.99
C LYS A 4 -40.68 -15.53 -11.05
N LYS A 5 -39.95 -15.55 -12.18
CA LYS A 5 -38.81 -14.64 -12.44
C LYS A 5 -38.04 -14.34 -11.15
N ILE A 6 -37.11 -15.23 -10.79
CA ILE A 6 -35.94 -15.12 -9.89
C ILE A 6 -35.35 -16.55 -9.99
N LEU A 7 -34.23 -16.83 -10.66
CA LEU A 7 -32.90 -16.69 -10.08
C LEU A 7 -31.87 -16.91 -11.23
N LEU A 8 -31.69 -15.90 -12.08
CA LEU A 8 -30.63 -15.87 -13.10
C LEU A 8 -29.53 -14.90 -12.65
N PHE A 9 -29.01 -15.11 -11.43
CA PHE A 9 -28.01 -14.22 -10.81
C PHE A 9 -26.77 -14.96 -10.26
N ILE A 10 -26.68 -16.28 -10.42
CA ILE A 10 -25.56 -17.07 -9.88
C ILE A 10 -24.47 -17.34 -10.94
N LEU A 11 -24.73 -17.15 -12.23
CA LEU A 11 -23.73 -17.50 -13.25
C LEU A 11 -22.67 -16.42 -13.54
N SER A 12 -22.89 -15.15 -13.15
CA SER A 12 -21.88 -14.09 -13.36
C SER A 12 -20.85 -13.98 -12.23
N THR A 13 -21.16 -14.47 -11.03
CA THR A 13 -20.25 -14.46 -9.87
C THR A 13 -19.35 -15.71 -9.80
N VAL A 14 -19.72 -16.81 -10.47
CA VAL A 14 -18.92 -18.06 -10.45
C VAL A 14 -17.61 -17.95 -11.25
N VAL A 15 -17.49 -17.01 -12.18
CA VAL A 15 -16.25 -16.86 -12.98
C VAL A 15 -15.08 -16.34 -12.13
N PHE A 16 -15.33 -15.53 -11.09
CA PHE A 16 -14.28 -14.99 -10.22
C PHE A 16 -13.87 -15.92 -9.06
N ALA A 17 -14.76 -16.80 -8.60
CA ALA A 17 -14.41 -17.83 -7.62
C ALA A 17 -13.40 -18.86 -8.19
N GLY A 18 -13.34 -19.01 -9.53
CA GLY A 18 -12.46 -19.99 -10.19
C GLY A 18 -10.96 -19.73 -10.02
N VAL A 19 -10.53 -18.48 -9.78
CA VAL A 19 -9.09 -18.14 -9.61
C VAL A 19 -8.60 -18.38 -8.18
N HIS A 20 -9.48 -18.32 -7.19
CA HIS A 20 -9.14 -18.59 -5.79
C HIS A 20 -9.42 -20.03 -5.36
N ALA A 21 -10.36 -20.73 -6.01
CA ALA A 21 -10.68 -22.13 -5.73
C ALA A 21 -9.49 -23.09 -5.91
N SER A 22 -8.55 -22.80 -6.82
CA SER A 22 -7.38 -23.65 -7.07
C SER A 22 -6.32 -23.61 -5.95
N GLN A 23 -6.45 -22.69 -4.99
CA GLN A 23 -5.53 -22.61 -3.85
C GLN A 23 -5.95 -23.55 -2.70
N TYR A 24 -7.19 -24.02 -2.71
CA TYR A 24 -7.73 -24.87 -1.65
C TYR A 24 -7.65 -26.35 -2.03
N THR A 25 -7.52 -27.22 -1.04
CA THR A 25 -7.43 -28.68 -1.29
C THR A 25 -8.80 -29.33 -1.43
N TYR A 26 -9.83 -28.80 -0.76
CA TYR A 26 -11.16 -29.38 -0.67
C TYR A 26 -12.29 -28.38 -0.94
N LEU A 27 -13.43 -28.89 -1.40
CA LEU A 27 -14.73 -28.22 -1.46
C LEU A 27 -15.72 -29.00 -0.61
N THR A 28 -16.41 -28.31 0.29
CA THR A 28 -17.41 -28.87 1.18
C THR A 28 -18.80 -28.42 0.77
N PHE A 29 -19.76 -29.34 0.84
CA PHE A 29 -21.18 -29.13 0.61
C PHE A 29 -21.95 -29.48 1.88
N VAL A 30 -22.86 -28.59 2.30
CA VAL A 30 -23.80 -28.88 3.38
C VAL A 30 -25.18 -29.04 2.75
N SER A 31 -25.78 -30.21 2.91
CA SER A 31 -27.09 -30.57 2.37
C SER A 31 -27.97 -31.17 3.47
N GLY A 32 -29.00 -30.43 3.90
CA GLY A 32 -29.75 -30.79 5.10
C GLY A 32 -28.85 -30.80 6.34
N ASN A 33 -28.72 -31.95 7.00
CA ASN A 33 -27.84 -32.15 8.15
C ASN A 33 -26.52 -32.84 7.78
N ASP A 34 -26.33 -33.18 6.50
CA ASP A 34 -25.17 -33.94 6.03
C ASP A 34 -24.14 -32.99 5.42
N THR A 35 -22.86 -33.32 5.65
CA THR A 35 -21.73 -32.61 5.08
C THR A 35 -20.98 -33.55 4.16
N THR A 36 -20.79 -33.14 2.90
CA THR A 36 -20.01 -33.87 1.90
C THR A 36 -18.75 -33.09 1.59
N LEU A 37 -17.59 -33.71 1.82
CA LEU A 37 -16.27 -33.15 1.52
C LEU A 37 -15.71 -33.82 0.26
N MET A 38 -15.20 -33.02 -0.68
CA MET A 38 -14.57 -33.52 -1.90
C MET A 38 -13.25 -32.79 -2.18
N SER A 39 -12.28 -33.47 -2.79
CA SER A 39 -11.09 -32.80 -3.33
C SER A 39 -11.50 -31.84 -4.44
N VAL A 40 -10.77 -30.74 -4.64
CA VAL A 40 -11.00 -29.85 -5.79
C VAL A 40 -10.32 -30.34 -7.08
N SER A 41 -9.37 -31.27 -6.96
CA SER A 41 -8.64 -31.81 -8.11
C SER A 41 -9.58 -32.63 -8.99
N GLY A 42 -9.70 -32.30 -10.29
CA GLY A 42 -10.59 -33.00 -11.22
C GLY A 42 -12.08 -32.76 -10.96
N LEU A 43 -12.44 -31.73 -10.21
CA LEU A 43 -13.81 -31.44 -9.83
C LEU A 43 -14.62 -30.87 -11.01
N GLU A 44 -15.73 -31.51 -11.38
CA GLU A 44 -16.76 -30.95 -12.25
C GLU A 44 -18.11 -30.87 -11.54
N MET A 45 -18.84 -29.77 -11.72
CA MET A 45 -20.16 -29.58 -11.13
C MET A 45 -21.18 -29.21 -12.20
N ARG A 46 -22.35 -29.85 -12.17
CA ARG A 46 -23.45 -29.62 -13.13
C ARG A 46 -24.78 -29.66 -12.41
N ILE A 47 -25.72 -28.85 -12.85
CA ILE A 47 -27.11 -28.91 -12.37
C ILE A 47 -27.93 -29.68 -13.40
N GLN A 48 -28.64 -30.71 -12.95
CA GLN A 48 -29.58 -31.47 -13.77
C GLN A 48 -30.74 -31.97 -12.89
N ASP A 49 -31.97 -31.87 -13.38
CA ASP A 49 -33.17 -32.42 -12.73
C ASP A 49 -33.34 -32.01 -11.24
N ASP A 50 -33.13 -30.73 -10.91
CA ASP A 50 -33.15 -30.14 -9.55
C ASP A 50 -32.09 -30.70 -8.57
N GLU A 51 -31.10 -31.40 -9.08
CA GLU A 51 -29.93 -31.88 -8.34
C GLU A 51 -28.65 -31.18 -8.81
N LEU A 52 -27.73 -30.98 -7.87
CA LEU A 52 -26.34 -30.64 -8.11
C LEU A 52 -25.56 -31.94 -8.21
N LEU A 53 -25.09 -32.26 -9.42
CA LEU A 53 -24.20 -33.37 -9.71
C LEU A 53 -22.76 -32.91 -9.61
N ILE A 54 -21.96 -33.64 -8.86
CA ILE A 54 -20.58 -33.32 -8.55
C ILE A 54 -19.73 -34.54 -8.87
N TYR A 55 -18.74 -34.35 -9.72
CA TYR A 55 -17.82 -35.37 -10.20
C TYR A 55 -16.41 -35.03 -9.75
N ASN A 56 -15.64 -36.03 -9.35
CA ASN A 56 -14.20 -35.89 -9.12
C ASN A 56 -13.51 -37.19 -9.55
N ASP A 57 -12.35 -37.08 -10.19
CA ASP A 57 -11.52 -38.20 -10.65
C ASP A 57 -11.12 -39.22 -9.55
N LEU A 58 -11.34 -38.90 -8.27
CA LEU A 58 -10.90 -39.68 -7.11
C LEU A 58 -12.04 -40.30 -6.27
N VAL A 59 -13.31 -39.90 -6.45
CA VAL A 59 -14.44 -40.31 -5.59
C VAL A 59 -15.70 -40.57 -6.42
N ASP A 60 -16.62 -41.41 -5.92
CA ASP A 60 -17.92 -41.69 -6.56
C ASP A 60 -18.74 -40.40 -6.76
N ASP A 61 -19.49 -40.32 -7.86
CA ASP A 61 -20.39 -39.21 -8.20
C ASP A 61 -21.32 -38.85 -7.04
N VAL A 62 -21.33 -37.57 -6.63
CA VAL A 62 -22.23 -37.05 -5.59
C VAL A 62 -23.41 -36.33 -6.25
N ARG A 63 -24.61 -36.60 -5.76
CA ARG A 63 -25.84 -35.91 -6.15
C ARG A 63 -26.49 -35.29 -4.94
N LEU A 64 -26.67 -33.98 -4.96
CA LEU A 64 -27.30 -33.24 -3.86
C LEU A 64 -28.56 -32.54 -4.37
N PRO A 65 -29.74 -32.77 -3.76
CA PRO A 65 -30.92 -31.99 -4.08
C PRO A 65 -30.65 -30.50 -3.83
N ILE A 66 -30.84 -29.66 -4.84
CA ILE A 66 -30.60 -28.21 -4.72
C ILE A 66 -31.45 -27.60 -3.60
N THR A 67 -32.64 -28.16 -3.38
CA THR A 67 -33.57 -27.74 -2.31
C THR A 67 -33.05 -27.99 -0.90
N GLN A 68 -32.06 -28.87 -0.73
CA GLN A 68 -31.45 -29.19 0.56
C GLN A 68 -30.08 -28.55 0.75
N LEU A 69 -29.47 -28.04 -0.33
CA LEU A 69 -28.16 -27.42 -0.29
C LEU A 69 -28.21 -26.08 0.45
N SER A 70 -27.49 -25.97 1.57
CA SER A 70 -27.48 -24.80 2.43
C SER A 70 -26.17 -24.01 2.33
N LYS A 71 -25.02 -24.68 2.21
CA LYS A 71 -23.69 -24.05 2.12
C LYS A 71 -22.76 -24.80 1.16
N MET A 72 -21.87 -24.06 0.49
CA MET A 72 -20.73 -24.57 -0.26
C MET A 72 -19.50 -23.72 0.05
N TYR A 73 -18.35 -24.32 0.38
CA TYR A 73 -17.13 -23.57 0.71
C TYR A 73 -15.85 -24.39 0.51
N PHE A 74 -14.75 -23.70 0.17
CA PHE A 74 -13.44 -24.32 -0.01
C PHE A 74 -12.63 -24.35 1.29
N SER A 75 -11.77 -25.37 1.49
CA SER A 75 -10.90 -25.52 2.67
C SER A 75 -9.60 -26.28 2.36
N ASP A 76 -8.56 -26.08 3.18
CA ASP A 76 -7.29 -26.82 3.07
C ASP A 76 -7.21 -28.09 3.91
N GLU A 77 -8.08 -28.20 4.92
CA GLU A 77 -8.12 -29.34 5.83
C GLU A 77 -9.35 -30.21 5.58
N LYS A 78 -9.20 -31.53 5.83
CA LYS A 78 -10.35 -32.45 5.88
C LYS A 78 -11.09 -32.21 7.18
N GLY A 79 -12.22 -31.50 7.13
CA GLY A 79 -13.09 -31.41 8.30
C GLY A 79 -13.56 -32.80 8.73
N GLU A 80 -13.21 -33.24 9.94
CA GLU A 80 -13.87 -34.38 10.58
C GLU A 80 -15.24 -33.91 11.10
N GLY A 81 -16.30 -34.67 10.80
CA GLY A 81 -17.68 -34.32 11.14
C GLY A 81 -17.88 -33.97 12.62
N GLY A 82 -18.19 -32.70 12.84
CA GLY A 82 -18.37 -32.01 14.10
C GLY A 82 -18.11 -30.54 13.78
N ASP A 83 -18.91 -29.61 14.32
CA ASP A 83 -18.81 -28.16 14.03
C ASP A 83 -17.36 -27.77 13.76
N VAL A 84 -17.04 -27.63 12.47
CA VAL A 84 -15.77 -27.04 12.08
C VAL A 84 -15.96 -25.62 12.56
N ASP A 85 -15.33 -25.33 13.70
CA ASP A 85 -15.05 -23.97 14.13
C ASP A 85 -14.28 -23.36 12.96
N MET A 86 -15.04 -22.81 12.02
CA MET A 86 -14.49 -21.99 10.99
C MET A 86 -13.89 -20.84 11.78
N GLN A 87 -12.57 -20.83 11.92
CA GLN A 87 -11.86 -19.57 11.78
C GLN A 87 -12.21 -19.04 10.39
N THR A 88 -13.41 -18.47 10.30
CA THR A 88 -13.77 -17.50 9.30
C THR A 88 -12.83 -16.36 9.61
N ASN A 89 -11.76 -16.24 8.82
CA ASN A 89 -10.87 -15.09 8.92
C ASN A 89 -11.78 -13.86 8.94
N SER A 90 -11.63 -13.01 9.97
CA SER A 90 -12.36 -11.76 10.14
C SER A 90 -12.05 -10.86 8.95
N THR A 91 -12.82 -11.02 7.86
CA THR A 91 -12.47 -10.51 6.53
C THR A 91 -13.63 -9.84 5.83
N VAL A 92 -13.29 -8.79 5.11
CA VAL A 92 -14.18 -8.08 4.19
C VAL A 92 -13.52 -8.01 2.84
N TYR A 93 -14.21 -8.43 1.79
CA TYR A 93 -13.75 -8.31 0.41
C TYR A 93 -14.47 -7.15 -0.27
N ILE A 94 -13.70 -6.29 -0.94
CA ILE A 94 -14.18 -5.15 -1.72
C ILE A 94 -13.59 -5.27 -3.13
N THR A 95 -14.47 -5.44 -4.12
CA THR A 95 -14.08 -5.50 -5.53
C THR A 95 -14.67 -4.31 -6.29
N TYR A 96 -13.79 -3.46 -6.80
CA TYR A 96 -14.14 -2.29 -7.59
C TYR A 96 -14.38 -2.67 -9.05
N ASN A 97 -15.43 -2.07 -9.61
CA ASN A 97 -15.72 -2.04 -11.04
C ASN A 97 -15.99 -0.59 -11.43
N GLU A 98 -15.97 -0.30 -12.73
CA GLU A 98 -16.30 1.05 -13.21
C GLU A 98 -17.72 1.45 -12.74
N GLY A 99 -17.80 2.54 -11.98
CA GLY A 99 -19.05 3.08 -11.42
C GLY A 99 -19.74 2.26 -10.33
N SER A 100 -19.15 1.16 -9.84
CA SER A 100 -19.71 0.34 -8.74
C SER A 100 -18.64 -0.35 -7.87
N ALA A 101 -19.02 -0.80 -6.68
CA ALA A 101 -18.21 -1.71 -5.87
C ALA A 101 -19.08 -2.83 -5.30
N VAL A 102 -18.52 -4.04 -5.21
CA VAL A 102 -19.17 -5.20 -4.56
C VAL A 102 -18.44 -5.47 -3.26
N VAL A 103 -19.20 -5.58 -2.16
CA VAL A 103 -18.64 -5.83 -0.83
C VAL A 103 -19.22 -7.12 -0.24
N SER A 104 -18.36 -7.97 0.29
CA SER A 104 -18.71 -9.20 0.99
C SER A 104 -18.09 -9.17 2.39
N VAL A 105 -18.93 -9.24 3.42
CA VAL A 105 -18.53 -9.25 4.83
C VAL A 105 -18.67 -10.67 5.37
N ALA A 106 -17.65 -11.19 6.05
CA ALA A 106 -17.74 -12.51 6.67
C ALA A 106 -18.82 -12.53 7.77
N GLU A 107 -19.57 -13.64 7.87
CA GLU A 107 -20.76 -13.77 8.73
C GLU A 107 -20.43 -13.49 10.21
N ASN A 108 -19.27 -13.96 10.68
CA ASN A 108 -18.77 -13.82 12.05
C ASN A 108 -18.41 -12.38 12.45
N ILE A 109 -18.29 -11.45 11.50
CA ILE A 109 -18.01 -10.02 11.78
C ILE A 109 -19.13 -9.10 11.31
N SER A 110 -20.24 -9.65 10.81
CA SER A 110 -21.32 -8.88 10.22
C SER A 110 -22.01 -7.92 11.20
N GLU A 111 -21.94 -8.20 12.51
CA GLU A 111 -22.42 -7.29 13.56
C GLU A 111 -21.45 -6.15 13.88
N TYR A 112 -20.15 -6.32 13.59
CA TYR A 112 -19.10 -5.37 13.90
C TYR A 112 -18.74 -4.44 12.74
N VAL A 113 -19.27 -4.69 11.54
CA VAL A 113 -18.91 -3.94 10.32
C VAL A 113 -20.17 -3.42 9.63
N THR A 114 -20.23 -2.10 9.48
CA THR A 114 -21.22 -1.43 8.61
C THR A 114 -20.55 -0.96 7.34
N VAL A 115 -21.17 -1.23 6.18
CA VAL A 115 -20.66 -0.82 4.86
C VAL A 115 -21.69 0.06 4.16
N SER A 116 -21.21 1.16 3.58
CA SER A 116 -21.96 2.02 2.67
C SER A 116 -21.26 2.07 1.31
N VAL A 117 -22.03 1.86 0.24
CA VAL A 117 -21.52 1.91 -1.14
C VAL A 117 -22.33 2.92 -1.94
N SER A 118 -21.66 3.91 -2.50
CA SER A 118 -22.25 4.90 -3.43
C SER A 118 -21.42 4.94 -4.71
N GLY A 119 -21.90 4.26 -5.76
CA GLY A 119 -21.07 4.01 -6.94
C GLY A 119 -19.85 3.18 -6.58
N SER A 120 -18.66 3.63 -6.96
CA SER A 120 -17.38 3.03 -6.55
C SER A 120 -16.79 3.65 -5.27
N LYS A 121 -17.56 4.40 -4.48
CA LYS A 121 -17.10 4.98 -3.21
C LYS A 121 -17.58 4.11 -2.06
N VAL A 122 -16.64 3.49 -1.36
CA VAL A 122 -16.90 2.53 -0.27
C VAL A 122 -16.49 3.17 1.05
N VAL A 123 -17.42 3.20 2.00
CA VAL A 123 -17.18 3.61 3.37
C VAL A 123 -17.46 2.43 4.29
N VAL A 124 -16.51 2.10 5.15
CA VAL A 124 -16.62 1.05 6.14
C VAL A 124 -16.47 1.64 7.54
N SER A 125 -17.36 1.25 8.44
CA SER A 125 -17.28 1.57 9.86
C SER A 125 -17.16 0.29 10.67
N GLN A 126 -16.04 0.13 11.36
CA GLN A 126 -15.81 -0.90 12.35
C GLN A 126 -16.37 -0.42 13.69
N SER A 127 -17.09 -1.30 14.39
CA SER A 127 -17.58 -1.03 15.74
C SER A 127 -16.43 -0.91 16.74
N ASP A 128 -16.61 -0.06 17.74
CA ASP A 128 -15.76 0.09 18.92
C ASP A 128 -15.75 -1.16 19.83
N GLU A 129 -16.63 -2.14 19.60
CA GLU A 129 -16.63 -3.44 20.26
C GLU A 129 -15.58 -4.42 19.69
N VAL A 130 -14.91 -4.08 18.57
CA VAL A 130 -13.85 -4.91 18.00
C VAL A 130 -12.62 -4.90 18.90
N SER A 131 -12.20 -6.09 19.32
CA SER A 131 -11.03 -6.31 20.17
C SER A 131 -10.49 -7.73 20.01
N ASP A 132 -9.35 -8.03 20.62
CA ASP A 132 -8.81 -9.40 20.71
C ASP A 132 -9.78 -10.37 21.43
N GLU A 133 -10.73 -9.87 22.22
CA GLU A 133 -11.73 -10.67 22.95
C GLU A 133 -13.02 -10.94 22.15
N THR A 134 -13.24 -10.20 21.05
CA THR A 134 -14.42 -10.37 20.19
C THR A 134 -14.05 -11.08 18.88
N CYS A 135 -13.89 -10.35 17.78
CA CYS A 135 -13.54 -10.92 16.48
C CYS A 135 -12.07 -10.71 16.07
N GLY A 136 -11.26 -10.08 16.92
CA GLY A 136 -9.87 -9.76 16.64
C GLY A 136 -9.70 -8.76 15.50
N GLU A 137 -8.50 -8.72 14.95
CA GLU A 137 -8.17 -7.85 13.82
C GLU A 137 -8.96 -8.22 12.56
N ILE A 138 -9.67 -7.24 12.00
CA ILE A 138 -10.39 -7.39 10.73
C ILE A 138 -9.46 -7.00 9.56
N SER A 139 -9.42 -7.85 8.54
CA SER A 139 -8.69 -7.63 7.30
C SER A 139 -9.61 -7.28 6.12
N TYR A 140 -9.28 -6.21 5.40
CA TYR A 140 -10.05 -5.71 4.26
C TYR A 140 -9.27 -5.95 2.96
N PHE A 141 -9.81 -6.77 2.06
CA PHE A 141 -9.16 -7.12 0.78
C PHE A 141 -9.74 -6.25 -0.35
N LEU A 142 -8.88 -5.49 -1.00
CA LEU A 142 -9.25 -4.52 -2.03
C LEU A 142 -8.68 -4.96 -3.39
N SER A 143 -9.55 -5.10 -4.38
CA SER A 143 -9.18 -5.52 -5.74
C SER A 143 -10.05 -4.85 -6.80
N GLY A 144 -9.67 -5.01 -8.08
CA GLY A 144 -10.44 -4.48 -9.21
C GLY A 144 -10.04 -3.06 -9.59
N ALA A 145 -10.83 -2.41 -10.45
CA ALA A 145 -10.45 -1.13 -11.03
C ALA A 145 -11.64 -0.18 -11.20
N THR A 146 -11.40 1.12 -11.03
CA THR A 146 -12.38 2.19 -11.28
C THR A 146 -11.70 3.55 -11.41
N THR A 147 -12.27 4.42 -12.25
CA THR A 147 -11.75 5.78 -12.46
C THR A 147 -12.26 6.84 -11.48
N ASP A 148 -13.35 6.57 -10.74
CA ASP A 148 -13.85 7.44 -9.67
C ASP A 148 -14.37 6.62 -8.49
N GLY A 149 -13.45 6.08 -7.69
CA GLY A 149 -13.74 5.30 -6.50
C GLY A 149 -12.82 5.64 -5.35
N SER A 150 -13.23 5.25 -4.15
CA SER A 150 -12.48 5.52 -2.92
C SER A 150 -12.78 4.46 -1.87
N PHE A 151 -11.83 4.23 -0.97
CA PHE A 151 -12.04 3.46 0.24
C PHE A 151 -11.83 4.35 1.47
N SER A 152 -12.83 4.45 2.34
CA SER A 152 -12.71 5.09 3.65
C SER A 152 -13.03 4.11 4.76
N LEU A 153 -12.15 4.00 5.76
CA LEU A 153 -12.32 3.14 6.91
C LEU A 153 -12.32 3.97 8.20
N PHE A 154 -13.38 3.84 8.99
CA PHE A 154 -13.48 4.34 10.35
C PHE A 154 -13.33 3.14 11.29
N ALA A 155 -12.33 3.18 12.16
CA ALA A 155 -12.02 2.06 13.04
C ALA A 155 -11.37 2.52 14.34
N ASP A 156 -11.57 1.74 15.41
CA ASP A 156 -10.99 1.99 16.73
C ASP A 156 -10.04 0.87 17.19
N PHE A 157 -9.88 -0.18 16.36
CA PHE A 157 -8.94 -1.28 16.57
C PHE A 157 -7.94 -1.36 15.42
N ARG A 158 -6.80 -2.04 15.64
CA ARG A 158 -5.81 -2.26 14.58
C ARG A 158 -6.44 -3.05 13.42
N THR A 159 -5.98 -2.79 12.20
CA THR A 159 -6.55 -3.39 11.00
C THR A 159 -5.52 -3.61 9.90
N THR A 160 -5.79 -4.58 9.03
CA THR A 160 -5.00 -4.83 7.83
C THR A 160 -5.83 -4.57 6.58
N ILE A 161 -5.31 -3.77 5.66
CA ILE A 161 -5.82 -3.56 4.32
C ILE A 161 -4.92 -4.32 3.36
N VAL A 162 -5.46 -5.22 2.56
CA VAL A 162 -4.71 -6.01 1.57
C VAL A 162 -5.00 -5.49 0.18
N LEU A 163 -3.96 -5.07 -0.54
CA LEU A 163 -4.05 -4.63 -1.94
C LEU A 163 -3.75 -5.80 -2.87
N ASP A 164 -4.70 -6.14 -3.75
CA ASP A 164 -4.63 -7.28 -4.67
C ASP A 164 -5.05 -6.87 -6.08
N ASN A 165 -4.09 -6.38 -6.88
CA ASN A 165 -4.30 -5.88 -8.24
C ASN A 165 -5.39 -4.79 -8.29
N ILE A 166 -5.29 -3.80 -7.41
CA ILE A 166 -6.21 -2.67 -7.39
C ILE A 166 -5.70 -1.51 -8.26
N ASP A 167 -6.60 -0.90 -9.03
CA ASP A 167 -6.39 0.38 -9.72
C ASP A 167 -7.53 1.34 -9.32
N LEU A 168 -7.26 2.21 -8.35
CA LEU A 168 -8.26 3.05 -7.69
C LEU A 168 -7.89 4.52 -7.85
N ASN A 169 -8.59 5.21 -8.75
CA ASN A 169 -8.54 6.66 -8.85
C ASN A 169 -9.78 7.27 -8.18
N ASN A 170 -9.60 8.29 -7.35
CA ASN A 170 -10.69 9.13 -6.83
C ASN A 170 -10.59 10.52 -7.46
N GLU A 171 -11.63 11.03 -8.11
CA GLU A 171 -11.56 12.38 -8.71
C GLU A 171 -11.74 13.51 -7.68
N SER A 172 -12.17 13.21 -6.46
CA SER A 172 -12.57 14.22 -5.45
C SER A 172 -12.23 13.79 -4.03
N GLY A 173 -10.94 13.58 -3.76
CA GLY A 173 -10.41 13.23 -2.45
C GLY A 173 -9.43 12.05 -2.48
N PRO A 174 -9.05 11.51 -1.31
CA PRO A 174 -8.06 10.43 -1.20
C PRO A 174 -8.56 9.14 -1.85
N ALA A 175 -7.64 8.34 -2.42
CA ALA A 175 -7.95 6.99 -2.85
C ALA A 175 -8.23 6.09 -1.63
N LEU A 176 -7.38 6.17 -0.61
CA LEU A 176 -7.52 5.46 0.66
C LEU A 176 -7.51 6.44 1.84
N ASN A 177 -8.52 6.36 2.71
CA ASN A 177 -8.66 7.21 3.89
C ASN A 177 -8.91 6.38 5.15
N PHE A 178 -7.94 6.35 6.06
CA PHE A 178 -7.98 5.59 7.31
C PHE A 178 -8.19 6.53 8.49
N GLN A 179 -9.43 6.60 8.94
CA GLN A 179 -9.86 7.30 10.14
C GLN A 179 -9.76 6.34 11.33
N ASN A 180 -8.52 5.98 11.66
CA ASN A 180 -8.16 5.06 12.74
C ASN A 180 -6.93 5.62 13.46
N GLU A 181 -7.03 5.89 14.75
CA GLU A 181 -5.89 6.34 15.57
C GLU A 181 -4.95 5.19 15.97
N LYS A 182 -5.34 3.93 15.72
CA LYS A 182 -4.48 2.76 15.87
C LYS A 182 -3.67 2.51 14.60
N CYS A 183 -2.72 1.58 14.68
CA CYS A 183 -1.95 1.16 13.52
C CYS A 183 -2.86 0.55 12.45
N THR A 184 -2.75 1.09 11.22
CA THR A 184 -3.32 0.51 10.02
C THR A 184 -2.20 -0.09 9.19
N VAL A 185 -2.32 -1.37 8.87
CA VAL A 185 -1.35 -2.08 8.06
C VAL A 185 -1.83 -2.14 6.61
N LEU A 186 -1.06 -1.60 5.67
CA LEU A 186 -1.30 -1.70 4.25
C LEU A 186 -0.41 -2.78 3.64
N SER A 187 -0.98 -3.97 3.43
CA SER A 187 -0.30 -5.15 2.91
C SER A 187 -0.42 -5.25 1.39
N VAL A 188 0.66 -4.95 0.67
CA VAL A 188 0.80 -5.06 -0.78
C VAL A 188 1.08 -6.52 -1.17
N LYS A 189 0.07 -7.22 -1.69
CA LYS A 189 0.15 -8.67 -1.96
C LYS A 189 1.25 -9.00 -2.97
N SER A 190 1.98 -10.08 -2.72
CA SER A 190 3.04 -10.56 -3.61
C SER A 190 2.54 -10.75 -5.04
N GLU A 191 3.41 -10.48 -6.03
CA GLU A 191 3.11 -10.67 -7.46
C GLU A 191 1.92 -9.82 -7.96
N THR A 192 1.65 -8.69 -7.31
CA THR A 192 0.63 -7.72 -7.76
C THR A 192 1.25 -6.35 -7.98
N GLU A 193 0.68 -5.60 -8.92
CA GLU A 193 0.91 -4.16 -9.08
C GLU A 193 -0.39 -3.43 -8.75
N ASN A 194 -0.28 -2.40 -7.94
CA ASN A 194 -1.43 -1.65 -7.43
C ASN A 194 -1.22 -0.16 -7.75
N TYR A 195 -2.27 0.53 -8.16
CA TYR A 195 -2.24 1.91 -8.60
C TYR A 195 -3.28 2.69 -7.82
N LEU A 196 -2.86 3.77 -7.15
CA LEU A 196 -3.76 4.66 -6.41
C LEU A 196 -3.49 6.10 -6.84
N SER A 197 -4.57 6.86 -7.01
CA SER A 197 -4.50 8.28 -7.36
C SER A 197 -5.67 9.03 -6.71
N ASP A 198 -5.40 10.18 -6.09
CA ASP A 198 -6.42 11.10 -5.56
C ASP A 198 -6.80 12.19 -6.57
N GLY A 199 -7.79 12.99 -6.18
CA GLY A 199 -8.24 14.15 -6.92
C GLY A 199 -7.27 15.31 -6.81
N THR A 200 -7.51 16.37 -7.57
CA THR A 200 -6.73 17.63 -7.46
C THR A 200 -7.20 18.52 -6.32
N ASP A 201 -8.38 18.24 -5.77
CA ASP A 201 -9.03 19.00 -4.72
C ASP A 201 -9.68 18.04 -3.72
N GLY A 202 -9.63 18.37 -2.43
CA GLY A 202 -10.23 17.56 -1.37
C GLY A 202 -9.95 18.13 0.03
N ASP A 203 -10.71 17.64 1.01
CA ASP A 203 -10.55 18.03 2.43
C ASP A 203 -9.33 17.37 3.09
N TRP A 204 -8.71 16.38 2.43
CA TRP A 204 -7.57 15.63 2.94
C TRP A 204 -6.36 15.80 2.03
N ASN A 205 -5.18 15.89 2.63
CA ASN A 205 -3.94 16.26 1.95
C ASN A 205 -3.13 15.04 1.47
N GLY A 206 -3.74 14.02 0.87
CA GLY A 206 -2.94 12.98 0.22
C GLY A 206 -3.70 11.84 -0.45
N CYS A 207 -2.97 11.04 -1.24
CA CYS A 207 -3.54 9.88 -1.94
C CYS A 207 -3.88 8.73 -0.99
N ILE A 208 -2.99 8.45 -0.04
CA ILE A 208 -3.25 7.63 1.13
C ILE A 208 -3.19 8.54 2.35
N VAL A 209 -4.24 8.50 3.17
CA VAL A 209 -4.35 9.30 4.39
C VAL A 209 -4.58 8.38 5.57
N SER A 210 -3.78 8.53 6.63
CA SER A 210 -3.92 7.80 7.89
C SER A 210 -3.90 8.76 9.08
N VAL A 211 -4.91 8.69 9.93
CA VAL A 211 -4.96 9.46 11.19
C VAL A 211 -3.98 8.87 12.23
N GLY A 212 -3.81 7.57 12.26
CA GLY A 212 -2.86 6.87 13.10
C GLY A 212 -1.63 6.38 12.32
N SER A 213 -0.83 5.57 12.98
CA SER A 213 0.38 4.96 12.39
C SER A 213 0.04 4.09 11.16
N LEU A 214 0.87 4.17 10.10
CA LEU A 214 0.69 3.44 8.85
C LEU A 214 1.88 2.50 8.61
N GLU A 215 1.62 1.19 8.50
CA GLU A 215 2.65 0.18 8.17
C GLU A 215 2.43 -0.37 6.75
N LEU A 216 3.32 -0.02 5.82
CA LEU A 216 3.37 -0.58 4.47
C LEU A 216 4.18 -1.86 4.47
N LYS A 217 3.54 -2.99 4.16
CA LYS A 217 4.23 -4.29 4.11
C LYS A 217 3.87 -5.11 2.89
N GLY A 218 4.57 -6.22 2.68
CA GLY A 218 4.24 -7.21 1.66
C GLY A 218 5.37 -7.36 0.64
N LYS A 219 5.06 -7.84 -0.56
CA LYS A 219 6.06 -8.10 -1.63
C LYS A 219 5.59 -7.65 -3.01
N GLY A 220 4.43 -7.01 -3.10
CA GLY A 220 3.95 -6.42 -4.35
C GLY A 220 4.50 -5.01 -4.57
N VAL A 221 4.00 -4.40 -5.64
CA VAL A 221 4.32 -3.03 -6.06
C VAL A 221 3.11 -2.13 -5.81
N LEU A 222 3.34 -0.98 -5.21
CA LEU A 222 2.36 0.08 -4.98
C LEU A 222 2.82 1.35 -5.70
N ASN A 223 1.99 1.86 -6.60
CA ASN A 223 2.24 3.08 -7.38
C ASN A 223 1.23 4.16 -6.98
N LEU A 224 1.71 5.37 -6.66
CA LEU A 224 0.91 6.45 -6.07
C LEU A 224 1.04 7.74 -6.87
N CYS A 225 -0.08 8.46 -7.04
CA CYS A 225 -0.10 9.86 -7.49
C CYS A 225 -0.87 10.71 -6.46
N GLY A 226 -0.18 11.63 -5.79
CA GLY A 226 -0.75 12.61 -4.86
C GLY A 226 -1.02 13.95 -5.54
N ASN A 227 -2.15 14.09 -6.19
CA ASN A 227 -2.60 15.27 -6.92
C ASN A 227 -3.21 16.36 -6.03
N THR A 228 -3.66 16.07 -4.81
CA THR A 228 -4.12 17.11 -3.86
C THR A 228 -2.93 17.73 -3.12
N ALA A 229 -2.10 16.88 -2.49
CA ALA A 229 -0.91 17.30 -1.77
C ALA A 229 0.13 16.17 -1.71
N HIS A 230 0.05 15.29 -0.71
CA HIS A 230 1.07 14.27 -0.47
C HIS A 230 0.78 12.95 -1.19
N GLY A 231 1.83 12.18 -1.53
CA GLY A 231 1.62 10.79 -1.95
C GLY A 231 1.05 9.96 -0.81
N ILE A 232 1.69 10.04 0.36
CA ILE A 232 1.25 9.41 1.60
C ILE A 232 1.25 10.46 2.71
N LEU A 233 0.16 10.53 3.46
CA LEU A 233 0.03 11.31 4.69
C LEU A 233 -0.29 10.39 5.87
N SER A 234 0.54 10.42 6.91
CA SER A 234 0.26 9.82 8.22
C SER A 234 0.38 10.87 9.32
N ASN A 235 -0.64 11.05 10.15
CA ASN A 235 -0.55 11.96 11.29
C ASN A 235 0.26 11.38 12.46
N GLU A 236 0.74 10.14 12.33
CA GLU A 236 1.71 9.49 13.20
C GLU A 236 2.84 8.90 12.35
N SER A 237 3.37 7.71 12.69
CA SER A 237 4.46 7.09 11.96
C SER A 237 4.06 6.59 10.57
N CYS A 238 5.06 6.47 9.70
CA CYS A 238 4.96 5.74 8.45
C CYS A 238 6.13 4.75 8.36
N GLU A 239 5.80 3.47 8.25
CA GLU A 239 6.77 2.37 8.27
C GLU A 239 6.69 1.56 6.98
N GLN A 240 7.83 1.12 6.45
CA GLN A 240 7.88 0.30 5.24
C GLN A 240 8.75 -0.94 5.41
N LYS A 241 8.20 -2.08 5.00
CA LYS A 241 8.85 -3.39 5.04
C LYS A 241 8.55 -4.24 3.80
N ASN A 242 9.59 -4.73 3.13
CA ASN A 242 9.60 -5.74 2.05
C ASN A 242 8.86 -5.39 0.73
N CYS A 243 7.99 -4.39 0.70
CA CYS A 243 7.26 -4.01 -0.51
C CYS A 243 8.02 -2.97 -1.36
N THR A 244 7.61 -2.82 -2.62
CA THR A 244 8.06 -1.72 -3.49
C THR A 244 6.99 -0.64 -3.50
N VAL A 245 7.36 0.58 -3.12
CA VAL A 245 6.49 1.76 -3.15
C VAL A 245 7.09 2.77 -4.12
N ASN A 246 6.28 3.22 -5.09
CA ASN A 246 6.64 4.21 -6.08
C ASN A 246 5.70 5.41 -5.94
N VAL A 247 6.18 6.52 -5.37
CA VAL A 247 5.50 7.81 -5.49
C VAL A 247 5.86 8.40 -6.84
N LEU A 248 4.91 8.32 -7.79
CA LEU A 248 5.12 8.73 -9.18
C LEU A 248 5.00 10.24 -9.36
N SER A 249 4.16 10.88 -8.54
CA SER A 249 4.01 12.33 -8.43
C SER A 249 3.37 12.70 -7.08
N ALA A 250 3.68 13.87 -6.58
CA ALA A 250 3.03 14.50 -5.43
C ALA A 250 3.01 16.03 -5.62
N VAL A 251 1.92 16.72 -5.31
CA VAL A 251 1.87 18.18 -5.40
C VAL A 251 2.69 18.83 -4.28
N GLN A 252 2.82 18.19 -3.13
CA GLN A 252 3.70 18.59 -2.03
C GLN A 252 4.71 17.47 -1.78
N ASP A 253 4.72 16.89 -0.59
CA ASP A 253 5.69 15.86 -0.22
C ASP A 253 5.39 14.49 -0.83
N GLY A 254 6.43 13.71 -1.12
CA GLY A 254 6.26 12.31 -1.49
C GLY A 254 5.62 11.49 -0.37
N ILE A 255 6.23 11.57 0.82
CA ILE A 255 5.70 11.04 2.08
C ILE A 255 5.76 12.14 3.13
N ASN A 256 4.63 12.43 3.77
CA ASN A 256 4.57 13.29 4.95
C ASN A 256 4.09 12.45 6.13
N CYS A 257 4.88 12.37 7.19
CA CYS A 257 4.44 11.76 8.42
C CYS A 257 4.86 12.55 9.66
N SER A 258 4.24 12.22 10.79
CA SER A 258 4.68 12.69 12.10
C SER A 258 5.42 11.57 12.83
N GLN A 259 5.87 11.82 14.07
CA GLN A 259 6.62 10.86 14.89
C GLN A 259 7.90 10.33 14.22
N TYR A 260 7.82 9.33 13.35
CA TYR A 260 8.98 8.85 12.61
C TYR A 260 8.61 8.23 11.27
N PHE A 261 9.56 8.29 10.34
CA PHE A 261 9.59 7.42 9.18
C PHE A 261 10.56 6.26 9.43
N LEU A 262 10.13 5.02 9.18
CA LEU A 262 10.96 3.83 9.32
C LEU A 262 11.02 3.03 8.01
N MET A 263 12.22 2.81 7.49
CA MET A 263 12.49 1.89 6.39
C MET A 263 13.25 0.66 6.88
N GLU A 264 12.56 -0.48 6.95
CA GLU A 264 13.15 -1.76 7.35
C GLU A 264 13.73 -2.55 6.16
N SER A 265 12.99 -2.61 5.05
CA SER A 265 13.37 -3.37 3.84
C SER A 265 12.45 -3.02 2.66
N GLY A 266 12.78 -3.52 1.46
CA GLY A 266 12.03 -3.23 0.24
C GLY A 266 12.62 -2.06 -0.53
N GLU A 267 11.83 -1.48 -1.44
CA GLU A 267 12.24 -0.37 -2.29
C GLU A 267 11.26 0.80 -2.18
N LEU A 268 11.78 2.01 -2.01
CA LEU A 268 10.99 3.25 -2.02
C LEU A 268 11.56 4.18 -3.09
N ASN A 269 10.76 4.46 -4.12
CA ASN A 269 11.13 5.36 -5.20
C ASN A 269 10.20 6.59 -5.19
N ILE A 270 10.76 7.78 -5.05
CA ILE A 270 9.99 9.02 -4.97
C ILE A 270 10.45 9.97 -6.08
N LYS A 271 9.51 10.48 -6.87
CA LYS A 271 9.77 11.46 -7.94
C LYS A 271 8.56 12.38 -8.13
N GLY A 272 8.78 13.48 -8.86
CA GLY A 272 7.69 14.36 -9.28
C GLY A 272 6.95 15.03 -8.11
N PHE A 273 7.64 15.24 -7.00
CA PHE A 273 7.18 16.00 -5.84
C PHE A 273 7.62 17.47 -5.96
N SER A 274 6.91 18.40 -5.33
CA SER A 274 7.25 19.83 -5.40
C SER A 274 7.85 20.41 -4.12
N ASP A 275 7.60 19.78 -2.96
CA ASP A 275 8.18 20.19 -1.68
C ASP A 275 9.24 19.17 -1.25
N ASP A 276 9.00 18.33 -0.24
CA ASP A 276 9.99 17.37 0.25
C ASP A 276 9.81 15.95 -0.33
N GLY A 277 10.90 15.20 -0.47
CA GLY A 277 10.78 13.77 -0.81
C GLY A 277 10.12 13.00 0.34
N ILE A 278 10.70 13.14 1.53
CA ILE A 278 10.18 12.60 2.79
C ILE A 278 10.23 13.72 3.83
N GLN A 279 9.07 14.12 4.36
CA GLN A 279 8.92 15.07 5.46
C GLN A 279 8.54 14.33 6.74
N VAL A 280 9.31 14.50 7.81
CA VAL A 280 8.96 13.98 9.14
C VAL A 280 8.88 15.10 10.18
N SER A 281 7.66 15.37 10.62
CA SER A 281 7.35 16.45 11.57
C SER A 281 7.25 15.96 13.02
N VAL A 282 7.28 16.89 13.96
CA VAL A 282 6.94 16.61 15.37
C VAL A 282 5.43 16.34 15.47
N LYS A 283 5.03 15.32 16.22
CA LYS A 283 3.61 15.08 16.50
C LYS A 283 3.03 16.20 17.36
N ASP A 284 1.87 16.72 16.96
CA ASP A 284 1.13 17.71 17.73
C ASP A 284 0.75 17.17 19.12
N GLY A 285 0.88 18.02 20.16
CA GLY A 285 0.58 17.66 21.55
C GLY A 285 1.79 17.58 22.49
N GLY A 286 3.02 17.69 21.97
CA GLY A 286 4.23 18.00 22.73
C GLY A 286 4.79 16.85 23.59
N ALA A 287 6.03 16.46 23.25
CA ALA A 287 6.93 15.61 24.04
C ALA A 287 6.46 14.17 24.30
N THR A 288 6.67 13.32 23.29
CA THR A 288 7.08 11.93 23.54
C THR A 288 8.46 11.75 22.92
N ASP A 289 9.32 11.00 23.59
CA ASP A 289 10.62 10.64 23.03
C ASP A 289 10.43 10.04 21.61
N ASP A 290 11.38 10.30 20.71
CA ASP A 290 11.43 9.78 19.32
C ASP A 290 10.49 10.40 18.26
N THR A 291 10.17 11.70 18.32
CA THR A 291 9.43 12.40 17.24
C THR A 291 10.33 13.15 16.24
N GLY A 292 9.86 13.32 15.00
CA GLY A 292 10.58 13.95 13.89
C GLY A 292 11.67 13.08 13.24
N ASN A 293 11.77 11.79 13.57
CA ASN A 293 12.94 10.98 13.25
C ASN A 293 12.82 10.25 11.91
N PHE A 294 13.94 10.09 11.21
CA PHE A 294 14.08 9.15 10.11
C PHE A 294 14.93 7.97 10.54
N ILE A 295 14.44 6.76 10.34
CA ILE A 295 15.12 5.53 10.74
C ILE A 295 15.22 4.63 9.52
N GLN A 296 16.43 4.19 9.17
CA GLN A 296 16.65 3.18 8.14
C GLN A 296 17.49 2.03 8.68
N THR A 297 16.88 0.86 8.76
CA THR A 297 17.57 -0.39 9.18
C THR A 297 17.87 -1.31 7.99
N GLY A 298 17.24 -1.08 6.84
CA GLY A 298 17.49 -1.79 5.59
C GLY A 298 16.79 -1.15 4.38
N GLY A 299 16.68 -1.91 3.28
CA GLY A 299 15.98 -1.50 2.07
C GLY A 299 16.66 -0.36 1.27
N ASP A 300 16.10 -0.05 0.11
CA ASP A 300 16.66 0.92 -0.82
C ASP A 300 15.68 2.08 -1.03
N ILE A 301 16.13 3.31 -0.79
CA ILE A 301 15.36 4.53 -1.00
C ILE A 301 16.02 5.33 -2.11
N THR A 302 15.27 5.67 -3.16
CA THR A 302 15.72 6.55 -4.24
C THR A 302 14.77 7.74 -4.39
N ILE A 303 15.30 8.94 -4.27
CA ILE A 303 14.54 10.19 -4.36
C ILE A 303 15.07 11.01 -5.54
N TYR A 304 14.22 11.25 -6.52
CA TYR A 304 14.52 12.04 -7.72
C TYR A 304 13.98 13.46 -7.56
N MET A 305 14.89 14.38 -7.25
CA MET A 305 14.60 15.81 -7.15
C MET A 305 14.74 16.45 -8.52
N SER A 306 13.60 16.71 -9.16
CA SER A 306 13.53 17.41 -10.46
C SER A 306 12.63 18.64 -10.34
N GLY A 307 13.20 19.77 -9.90
CA GLY A 307 12.49 21.04 -9.79
C GLY A 307 11.66 21.23 -8.52
N ALA A 308 11.76 20.31 -7.55
CA ALA A 308 11.25 20.51 -6.19
C ALA A 308 11.94 21.71 -5.51
N THR A 309 11.20 22.42 -4.66
CA THR A 309 11.72 23.53 -3.85
C THR A 309 12.16 23.13 -2.45
N GLY A 310 11.68 21.97 -1.97
CA GLY A 310 12.08 21.39 -0.70
C GLY A 310 13.30 20.47 -0.81
N ASP A 311 13.54 19.71 0.26
CA ASP A 311 14.65 18.80 0.45
C ASP A 311 14.30 17.37 0.01
N GLY A 312 15.31 16.56 -0.29
CA GLY A 312 15.07 15.12 -0.51
C GLY A 312 14.51 14.45 0.75
N VAL A 313 15.01 14.84 1.93
CA VAL A 313 14.54 14.39 3.24
C VAL A 313 14.61 15.56 4.22
N SER A 314 13.48 15.96 4.79
CA SER A 314 13.36 17.05 5.77
C SER A 314 12.81 16.50 7.09
N LEU A 315 13.49 16.81 8.20
CA LEU A 315 13.27 16.19 9.52
C LEU A 315 13.27 17.25 10.62
N ALA A 316 12.31 17.15 11.53
CA ALA A 316 12.38 17.90 12.79
C ALA A 316 13.30 17.25 13.84
N GLY A 317 13.53 15.94 13.73
CA GLY A 317 14.36 15.14 14.62
C GLY A 317 15.70 14.75 14.00
N VAL A 318 16.14 13.52 14.25
CA VAL A 318 17.42 12.99 13.75
C VAL A 318 17.25 11.92 12.69
N MET A 319 18.26 11.77 11.85
CA MET A 319 18.40 10.64 10.92
C MET A 319 19.30 9.56 11.54
N SER A 320 18.76 8.35 11.70
CA SER A 320 19.50 7.15 12.13
C SER A 320 19.51 6.11 11.01
N ARG A 321 20.70 5.70 10.57
CA ARG A 321 20.85 4.72 9.49
C ARG A 321 21.87 3.65 9.89
N VAL A 322 21.43 2.40 9.94
CA VAL A 322 22.26 1.23 10.28
C VAL A 322 22.27 0.16 9.17
N GLY A 323 21.47 0.34 8.12
CA GLY A 323 21.47 -0.50 6.92
C GLY A 323 20.80 0.18 5.72
N GLY A 324 20.77 -0.52 4.58
CA GLY A 324 20.10 -0.06 3.36
C GLY A 324 20.85 1.01 2.56
N THR A 325 20.27 1.43 1.43
CA THR A 325 20.76 2.56 0.62
C THR A 325 19.77 3.72 0.63
N LEU A 326 20.30 4.94 0.58
CA LEU A 326 19.54 6.17 0.38
C LEU A 326 20.26 6.95 -0.71
N THR A 327 19.59 7.13 -1.84
CA THR A 327 20.11 7.81 -3.02
C THR A 327 19.22 9.00 -3.33
N ILE A 328 19.77 10.21 -3.22
CA ILE A 328 19.09 11.44 -3.61
C ILE A 328 19.73 11.91 -4.91
N ILE A 329 18.93 12.04 -5.96
CA ILE A 329 19.34 12.41 -7.31
C ILE A 329 18.74 13.76 -7.62
N GLU A 330 19.57 14.79 -7.64
CA GLU A 330 19.19 16.11 -8.15
C GLU A 330 19.44 16.15 -9.66
N ASP A 331 18.36 16.25 -10.44
CA ASP A 331 18.46 16.53 -11.88
C ASP A 331 18.82 18.02 -12.07
N THR A 332 20.09 18.35 -11.84
CA THR A 332 20.64 19.67 -12.15
C THR A 332 20.90 19.81 -13.65
N ARG A 333 19.84 19.72 -14.46
CA ARG A 333 19.84 20.36 -15.78
C ARG A 333 19.77 21.88 -15.60
N LEU A 334 20.96 22.46 -15.35
CA LEU A 334 21.36 23.85 -15.52
C LEU A 334 20.65 24.92 -14.65
N LYS A 335 21.21 25.17 -13.47
CA LYS A 335 21.58 26.55 -13.10
C LYS A 335 23.09 26.59 -12.82
N PRO A 336 23.89 27.42 -13.52
CA PRO A 336 25.24 27.67 -13.06
C PRO A 336 25.13 28.31 -11.68
N VAL A 337 25.56 27.60 -10.65
CA VAL A 337 25.73 28.17 -9.32
C VAL A 337 26.85 29.22 -9.45
N GLY A 338 26.46 30.48 -9.57
CA GLY A 338 27.36 31.59 -9.36
C GLY A 338 27.67 31.65 -7.87
N VAL A 339 28.75 30.99 -7.46
CA VAL A 339 29.29 31.17 -6.12
C VAL A 339 30.29 32.32 -6.16
N ASP A 340 29.94 33.43 -5.52
CA ASP A 340 30.86 34.53 -5.27
C ASP A 340 31.63 34.20 -3.98
N PHE A 341 32.95 34.08 -4.06
CA PHE A 341 33.82 33.69 -2.95
C PHE A 341 34.95 34.73 -2.83
N GLU A 342 35.02 35.50 -1.74
CA GLU A 342 35.96 36.62 -1.59
C GLU A 342 37.45 36.22 -1.34
N LYS A 343 37.85 34.95 -1.50
CA LYS A 343 39.24 34.49 -1.26
C LYS A 343 39.62 33.29 -2.14
N PRO A 344 40.91 33.11 -2.45
CA PRO A 344 41.36 32.05 -3.34
C PRO A 344 41.00 30.65 -2.80
N LEU A 345 40.36 29.88 -3.67
CA LEU A 345 39.96 28.49 -3.52
C LEU A 345 41.16 27.57 -3.72
N LYS A 346 41.26 26.50 -2.94
CA LYS A 346 42.32 25.49 -3.09
C LYS A 346 41.77 24.23 -3.74
N CYS A 347 42.35 23.77 -4.83
CA CYS A 347 41.92 22.57 -5.55
C CYS A 347 42.87 21.40 -5.26
N TYR A 348 42.31 20.25 -4.90
CA TYR A 348 43.04 19.03 -4.56
C TYR A 348 42.56 17.86 -5.41
N THR A 349 43.46 16.92 -5.71
CA THR A 349 43.05 15.57 -6.13
C THR A 349 42.31 14.84 -5.01
N LEU A 350 41.57 13.78 -5.33
CA LEU A 350 40.99 12.87 -4.32
C LEU A 350 42.00 12.30 -3.31
N LEU A 351 43.29 12.25 -3.66
CA LEU A 351 44.36 11.79 -2.80
C LEU A 351 44.96 12.92 -1.93
N GLY A 352 44.36 14.11 -1.93
CA GLY A 352 44.77 15.24 -1.11
C GLY A 352 45.97 16.03 -1.65
N VAL A 353 46.39 15.79 -2.90
CA VAL A 353 47.47 16.56 -3.54
C VAL A 353 46.93 17.89 -4.04
N LEU A 354 47.48 19.01 -3.56
CA LEU A 354 47.13 20.36 -4.04
C LEU A 354 47.56 20.52 -5.50
N VAL A 355 46.60 20.86 -6.37
CA VAL A 355 46.82 21.06 -7.82
C VAL A 355 46.73 22.52 -8.25
N GLY A 356 46.24 23.42 -7.39
CA GLY A 356 46.29 24.86 -7.63
C GLY A 356 45.43 25.69 -6.67
N GLU A 357 45.64 27.00 -6.69
CA GLU A 357 44.82 27.99 -5.99
C GLU A 357 44.20 28.96 -7.01
N TYR A 358 42.93 29.30 -6.86
CA TYR A 358 42.15 30.04 -7.87
C TYR A 358 41.20 31.04 -7.21
N ASP A 359 41.05 32.23 -7.77
CA ASP A 359 40.18 33.25 -7.16
C ASP A 359 38.69 32.92 -7.33
N SER A 360 38.34 32.04 -8.29
CA SER A 360 36.98 31.52 -8.44
C SER A 360 36.94 30.13 -9.07
N LEU A 361 35.80 29.43 -8.93
CA LEU A 361 35.55 28.14 -9.60
C LEU A 361 35.62 28.24 -11.13
N LYS A 362 35.35 29.43 -11.70
CA LYS A 362 35.43 29.69 -13.15
C LYS A 362 36.86 29.71 -13.68
N GLU A 363 37.84 29.97 -12.81
CA GLU A 363 39.26 30.05 -13.17
C GLU A 363 39.99 28.71 -13.07
N VAL A 364 39.36 27.71 -12.45
CA VAL A 364 39.92 26.34 -12.41
C VAL A 364 40.15 25.89 -13.87
N PRO A 365 41.40 25.61 -14.30
CA PRO A 365 41.73 25.41 -15.70
C PRO A 365 41.05 24.17 -16.30
N SER A 366 40.69 24.25 -17.58
CA SER A 366 40.27 23.09 -18.37
C SER A 366 41.38 22.09 -18.68
N GLY A 367 42.63 22.45 -18.38
CA GLY A 367 43.80 21.57 -18.54
C GLY A 367 44.04 20.61 -17.37
N LEU A 368 43.21 20.61 -16.32
CA LEU A 368 43.27 19.54 -15.32
C LEU A 368 42.96 18.20 -15.98
N LEU A 369 43.73 17.16 -15.63
CA LEU A 369 43.47 15.80 -16.11
C LEU A 369 42.04 15.38 -15.72
N SER A 370 41.35 14.62 -16.56
CA SER A 370 40.02 14.10 -16.22
C SER A 370 40.05 13.34 -14.89
N GLY A 371 39.08 13.59 -14.04
CA GLY A 371 39.08 13.07 -12.67
C GLY A 371 38.21 13.85 -11.70
N VAL A 372 38.21 13.38 -10.45
CA VAL A 372 37.46 13.99 -9.36
C VAL A 372 38.41 14.84 -8.51
N TYR A 373 38.01 16.08 -8.26
CA TYR A 373 38.76 17.03 -7.45
C TYR A 373 37.90 17.58 -6.32
N VAL A 374 38.56 17.99 -5.24
CA VAL A 374 37.95 18.64 -4.10
C VAL A 374 38.46 20.07 -4.06
N VAL A 375 37.55 21.04 -4.11
CA VAL A 375 37.87 22.46 -3.98
C VAL A 375 37.45 22.92 -2.59
N THR A 376 38.37 23.49 -1.82
CA THR A 376 38.10 23.91 -0.44
C THR A 376 38.26 25.42 -0.24
N GLN A 377 37.43 25.96 0.65
CA GLN A 377 37.56 27.30 1.22
C GLN A 377 37.19 27.25 2.71
N GLY A 378 38.20 27.32 3.59
CA GLY A 378 37.99 27.14 5.02
C GLY A 378 37.46 25.72 5.33
N SER A 379 36.31 25.64 6.01
CA SER A 379 35.61 24.37 6.32
C SER A 379 34.72 23.86 5.19
N ASN A 380 34.51 24.65 4.13
CA ASN A 380 33.61 24.30 3.03
C ASN A 380 34.39 23.57 1.93
N ALA A 381 33.81 22.50 1.39
CA ALA A 381 34.40 21.73 0.31
C ALA A 381 33.36 21.41 -0.77
N VAL A 382 33.75 21.53 -2.04
CA VAL A 382 32.93 21.20 -3.21
C VAL A 382 33.66 20.14 -4.04
N LYS A 383 32.93 19.09 -4.43
CA LYS A 383 33.42 18.06 -5.34
C LYS A 383 33.16 18.51 -6.78
N ILE A 384 34.21 18.58 -7.59
CA ILE A 384 34.08 18.81 -9.03
C ILE A 384 34.50 17.54 -9.78
N ILE A 385 33.74 17.20 -10.83
CA ILE A 385 34.05 16.10 -11.74
C ILE A 385 34.45 16.74 -13.07
N ARG A 386 35.68 16.48 -13.51
CA ARG A 386 36.28 16.99 -14.75
C ARG A 386 36.41 15.90 -15.79
#